data_AF-A0A6P7YYQ8-F1
#
_entry.id   AF-A0A6P7YYQ8-F1
#
_cell.length_a   1.000
_cell.length_b   1.000
_cell.length_c   1.000
_cell.angle_alpha   90.00
_cell.angle_beta   90.00
_cell.angle_gamma   90.00
#
_symmetry.space_group_name_H-M   'P 1'
#
loop_
_entity.id
_entity.type
_entity.pdbx_description
1 polymer ?
#
loop_
_entity_poly.entity_id
_entity_poly.type
_entity_poly.pdbx_seq_one_letter_code
_entity_poly.pdbx_strand_id
1 'polypeptide(L)'
;MIKGTEKLAELVAITKEAKCLDSGLLEFSGKDYKLLGIDLNDVVLLDKELKELGVDPSCPTLLLAEVVLTYMENIRSSAVICWAADYFSSAQFVVYEQIHPEDPFGQVMQQHFIHLNSKLYALSEYPNHEGQRKRFLYSGWPKCQVINMNEFHFNFISRSDRRRIETLEPFDEFEEWHLKCSHYFILVASKGSLIQNSTLSISTGFLVMEPPAICGTVSVFLCPGSTEISGLRRYGHCSALFRPDVVISTGGFGEKNGQHGRLGDIHALISYEGKWRNACVKINESDNGGDERLFHSMTWLSDYERCLILGGRYSPISPASKILCLKFQQLTNEKQHRIEVKVTETHLKETDCSHRWRHSASEVLFSGQTYLFIYGGRSVRELALKDWGFLHPEKLLWEKISVEGSTPEGRHSHSACSWNGGAVIAGGLGAEGLPLGTIFFLKPSISGFCWQAIDTCPPVVPRYSHTAHVHEGKLLLVGGIWIHSQSVPGVSMIDMNTGQTYEYQIDTSPLQWPLMLHNHSSVLLQDENRLLILGGGGNCFSFGTHLNRHLVLLDLASIL
;
A
#
# COMPACT_ATOMS: atom_id res chain seq x y z
N MET A 1 -9.13 31.89 -20.67
CA MET A 1 -7.79 31.27 -20.81
C MET A 1 -7.32 31.29 -22.26
N ILE A 2 -7.96 30.60 -23.20
CA ILE A 2 -7.52 30.49 -24.62
C ILE A 2 -7.25 31.85 -25.29
N LYS A 3 -8.22 32.79 -25.25
CA LYS A 3 -8.06 34.14 -25.86
C LYS A 3 -6.93 34.97 -25.24
N GLY A 4 -6.52 34.66 -24.01
CA GLY A 4 -5.47 35.39 -23.27
C GLY A 4 -4.08 34.80 -23.44
N THR A 5 -3.90 33.78 -24.29
CA THR A 5 -2.61 33.10 -24.49
C THR A 5 -2.34 32.93 -25.98
N GLU A 6 -1.40 33.70 -26.51
CA GLU A 6 -1.05 33.76 -27.95
C GLU A 6 -0.79 32.37 -28.54
N LYS A 7 0.02 31.55 -27.88
CA LYS A 7 0.32 30.17 -28.33
C LYS A 7 -0.92 29.30 -28.47
N LEU A 8 -1.88 29.41 -27.55
CA LEU A 8 -3.13 28.64 -27.62
C LEU A 8 -4.04 29.16 -28.73
N ALA A 9 -4.11 30.49 -28.88
CA ALA A 9 -4.85 31.15 -29.94
C ALA A 9 -4.34 30.78 -31.34
N GLU A 10 -3.02 30.72 -31.51
CA GLU A 10 -2.38 30.27 -32.75
C GLU A 10 -2.70 28.79 -33.04
N LEU A 11 -2.58 27.92 -32.03
CA LEU A 11 -2.81 26.48 -32.19
C LEU A 11 -4.23 26.15 -32.67
N VAL A 12 -5.24 26.83 -32.14
CA VAL A 12 -6.65 26.62 -32.52
C VAL A 12 -7.07 27.48 -33.73
N ALA A 13 -6.10 28.16 -34.36
CA ALA A 13 -6.27 29.03 -35.53
C ALA A 13 -7.35 30.12 -35.34
N ILE A 14 -7.20 30.95 -34.29
CA ILE A 14 -8.03 32.16 -34.14
C ILE A 14 -7.72 33.13 -35.27
N THR A 15 -8.55 33.15 -36.31
CA THR A 15 -8.74 34.36 -37.11
C THR A 15 -9.49 35.35 -36.23
N LYS A 16 -9.04 36.62 -36.16
CA LYS A 16 -9.59 37.70 -35.30
C LYS A 16 -11.10 37.98 -35.46
N GLU A 17 -11.82 37.21 -36.28
CA GLU A 17 -13.23 37.37 -36.65
C GLU A 17 -14.08 36.11 -36.38
N ALA A 18 -13.79 35.33 -35.34
CA ALA A 18 -14.72 34.28 -34.91
C ALA A 18 -15.99 34.94 -34.31
N LYS A 19 -17.01 35.14 -35.14
CA LYS A 19 -18.37 35.55 -34.71
C LYS A 19 -18.89 34.52 -33.72
N CYS A 20 -19.34 34.98 -32.55
CA CYS A 20 -20.27 34.19 -31.73
C CYS A 20 -21.45 33.78 -32.62
N LEU A 21 -21.69 32.48 -32.74
CA LEU A 21 -22.93 31.96 -33.31
C LEU A 21 -24.08 32.30 -32.36
N ASP A 22 -25.26 32.57 -32.92
CA ASP A 22 -26.43 33.13 -32.22
C ASP A 22 -27.02 32.24 -31.10
N SER A 23 -26.53 30.99 -30.90
CA SER A 23 -27.07 30.05 -29.89
C SER A 23 -26.62 30.33 -28.45
N GLY A 24 -25.66 31.24 -28.23
CA GLY A 24 -25.20 31.65 -26.90
C GLY A 24 -24.42 30.60 -26.09
N LEU A 25 -24.44 29.31 -26.50
CA LEU A 25 -23.74 28.20 -25.86
C LEU A 25 -22.38 27.89 -26.50
N LEU A 26 -22.20 28.24 -27.78
CA LEU A 26 -20.91 28.10 -28.45
C LEU A 26 -19.96 29.22 -28.00
N GLU A 27 -19.14 28.89 -27.00
CA GLU A 27 -18.15 29.79 -26.41
C GLU A 27 -16.99 30.09 -27.36
N PHE A 28 -16.63 29.13 -28.21
CA PHE A 28 -15.48 29.24 -29.10
C PHE A 28 -15.59 28.36 -30.35
N SER A 29 -15.16 28.89 -31.50
CA SER A 29 -15.04 28.14 -32.75
C SER A 29 -13.75 28.52 -33.50
N GLY A 30 -12.84 27.57 -33.62
CA GLY A 30 -11.68 27.60 -34.51
C GLY A 30 -11.88 26.67 -35.71
N LYS A 31 -10.80 26.44 -36.48
CA LYS A 31 -10.85 25.56 -37.67
C LYS A 31 -11.09 24.09 -37.30
N ASP A 32 -10.28 23.59 -36.37
CA ASP A 32 -10.25 22.17 -35.98
C ASP A 32 -10.63 21.97 -34.49
N TYR A 33 -11.15 23.02 -33.84
CA TYR A 33 -11.52 23.01 -32.43
C TYR A 33 -12.78 23.84 -32.18
N LYS A 34 -13.73 23.29 -31.41
CA LYS A 34 -14.93 24.00 -30.94
C LYS A 34 -15.06 23.81 -29.43
N LEU A 35 -15.48 24.86 -28.72
CA LEU A 35 -15.82 24.80 -27.29
C LEU A 35 -17.30 25.11 -27.13
N LEU A 36 -18.05 24.13 -26.65
CA LEU A 36 -19.47 24.22 -26.37
C LEU A 36 -19.67 24.17 -24.85
N GLY A 37 -20.31 25.19 -24.28
CA GLY A 37 -20.73 25.19 -22.88
C GLY A 37 -22.06 24.46 -22.76
N ILE A 38 -22.06 23.25 -22.19
CA ILE A 38 -23.26 22.44 -22.08
C ILE A 38 -23.31 21.63 -20.78
N ASP A 39 -24.52 21.53 -20.21
CA ASP A 39 -24.79 20.62 -19.10
C ASP A 39 -25.06 19.22 -19.64
N LEU A 40 -24.16 18.28 -19.35
CA LEU A 40 -24.27 16.88 -19.78
C LEU A 40 -25.48 16.15 -19.15
N ASN A 41 -26.13 16.72 -18.12
CA ASN A 41 -27.37 16.16 -17.58
C ASN A 41 -28.57 16.32 -18.54
N ASP A 42 -28.47 17.23 -19.52
CA ASP A 42 -29.48 17.47 -20.54
C ASP A 42 -29.02 16.91 -21.90
N VAL A 43 -29.21 15.60 -22.07
CA VAL A 43 -28.87 14.91 -23.33
C VAL A 43 -29.70 15.38 -24.53
N VAL A 44 -30.87 15.99 -24.31
CA VAL A 44 -31.72 16.51 -25.39
C VAL A 44 -31.11 17.79 -25.95
N LEU A 45 -30.66 18.69 -25.06
CA LEU A 45 -29.91 19.87 -25.46
C LEU A 45 -28.59 19.48 -26.12
N LEU A 46 -27.88 18.47 -25.59
CA LEU A 46 -26.63 17.97 -26.17
C LEU A 46 -26.81 17.49 -27.61
N ASP A 47 -27.83 16.66 -27.85
CA ASP A 47 -28.17 16.18 -29.18
C ASP A 47 -28.48 17.32 -30.15
N LYS A 48 -29.32 18.28 -29.73
CA LYS A 48 -29.70 19.44 -30.53
C LYS A 48 -28.49 20.27 -30.94
N GLU A 49 -27.67 20.68 -29.97
CA GLU A 49 -26.54 21.59 -30.22
C GLU A 49 -25.45 20.94 -31.08
N LEU A 50 -25.14 19.65 -30.86
CA LEU A 50 -24.14 18.96 -31.68
C LEU A 50 -24.61 18.77 -33.14
N LYS A 51 -25.91 18.54 -33.36
CA LYS A 51 -26.50 18.53 -34.71
C LYS A 51 -26.43 19.90 -35.38
N GLU A 52 -26.78 20.96 -34.66
CA GLU A 52 -26.70 22.34 -35.17
C GLU A 52 -25.26 22.74 -35.50
N LEU A 53 -24.27 22.23 -34.76
CA LEU A 53 -22.85 22.43 -35.03
C LEU A 53 -22.29 21.57 -36.16
N GLY A 54 -23.10 20.68 -36.74
CA GLY A 54 -22.74 19.84 -37.88
C GLY A 54 -21.85 18.65 -37.54
N VAL A 55 -21.94 18.10 -36.32
CA VAL A 55 -21.20 16.89 -35.95
C VAL A 55 -21.78 15.70 -36.72
N ASP A 56 -20.99 15.16 -37.65
CA ASP A 56 -21.39 14.02 -38.49
C ASP A 56 -21.27 12.68 -37.71
N PRO A 57 -22.39 11.98 -37.44
CA PRO A 57 -22.40 10.70 -36.72
C PRO A 57 -21.80 9.52 -37.50
N SER A 58 -21.54 9.69 -38.81
CA SER A 58 -20.90 8.68 -39.66
C SER A 58 -19.38 8.67 -39.54
N CYS A 59 -18.79 9.75 -39.05
CA CYS A 59 -17.34 9.87 -38.86
C CYS A 59 -16.86 8.99 -37.68
N PRO A 60 -15.70 8.31 -37.82
CA PRO A 60 -15.05 7.65 -36.70
C PRO A 60 -14.79 8.63 -35.55
N THR A 61 -15.37 8.36 -34.39
CA THR A 61 -15.38 9.32 -33.26
C THR A 61 -14.70 8.77 -32.02
N LEU A 62 -13.90 9.60 -31.34
CA LEU A 62 -13.33 9.32 -30.03
C LEU A 62 -14.00 10.23 -28.99
N LEU A 63 -14.68 9.64 -28.02
CA LEU A 63 -15.21 10.33 -26.85
C LEU A 63 -14.27 10.09 -25.67
N LEU A 64 -13.90 11.15 -24.96
CA LEU A 64 -13.04 11.11 -23.78
C LEU A 64 -13.79 11.66 -22.58
N ALA A 65 -13.89 10.87 -21.50
CA ALA A 65 -14.36 11.33 -20.19
C ALA A 65 -13.31 10.99 -19.12
N GLU A 66 -12.56 12.00 -18.70
CA GLU A 66 -11.54 11.88 -17.67
C GLU A 66 -12.06 12.47 -16.37
N VAL A 67 -12.54 11.62 -15.45
CA VAL A 67 -13.13 12.00 -14.17
C VAL A 67 -14.31 12.97 -14.36
N VAL A 68 -15.30 12.57 -15.15
CA VAL A 68 -16.46 13.42 -15.53
C VAL A 68 -17.78 12.76 -15.13
N LEU A 69 -18.07 11.58 -15.68
CA LEU A 69 -19.34 10.87 -15.52
C LEU A 69 -19.55 10.43 -14.07
N THR A 70 -18.47 10.17 -13.34
CA THR A 70 -18.47 9.79 -11.92
C THR A 70 -19.19 10.79 -11.01
N TYR A 71 -19.20 12.08 -11.36
CA TYR A 71 -19.84 13.14 -10.56
C TYR A 71 -21.32 13.36 -10.88
N MET A 72 -21.83 12.74 -11.94
CA MET A 72 -23.24 12.86 -12.34
C MET A 72 -24.04 11.72 -11.73
N GLU A 73 -25.30 11.99 -11.37
CA GLU A 73 -26.23 10.93 -10.96
C GLU A 73 -26.25 9.78 -11.99
N ASN A 74 -26.32 8.55 -11.51
CA ASN A 74 -26.14 7.35 -12.34
C ASN A 74 -27.07 7.31 -13.55
N ILE A 75 -28.32 7.75 -13.37
CA ILE A 75 -29.30 7.83 -14.46
C ILE A 75 -28.87 8.83 -15.54
N ARG A 76 -28.27 9.97 -15.15
CA ARG A 76 -27.83 11.04 -16.06
C ARG A 76 -26.57 10.66 -16.81
N SER A 77 -25.53 10.20 -16.12
CA SER A 77 -24.31 9.75 -16.78
C SER A 77 -24.55 8.53 -17.67
N SER A 78 -25.44 7.61 -17.28
CA SER A 78 -25.81 6.47 -18.15
C SER A 78 -26.62 6.91 -19.37
N ALA A 79 -27.44 7.96 -19.25
CA ALA A 79 -28.12 8.56 -20.39
C ALA A 79 -27.12 9.14 -21.41
N VAL A 80 -26.04 9.79 -20.96
CA VAL A 80 -24.95 10.26 -21.85
C VAL A 80 -24.27 9.10 -22.58
N ILE A 81 -23.97 8.00 -21.87
CA ILE A 81 -23.36 6.81 -22.47
C ILE A 81 -24.27 6.18 -23.54
N CYS A 82 -25.56 6.07 -23.23
CA CYS A 82 -26.58 5.54 -24.15
C CYS A 82 -26.76 6.44 -25.38
N TRP A 83 -26.92 7.75 -25.15
CA TRP A 83 -27.01 8.74 -26.22
C TRP A 83 -25.79 8.67 -27.15
N ALA A 84 -24.57 8.57 -26.61
CA ALA A 84 -23.36 8.48 -27.43
C ALA A 84 -23.34 7.19 -28.27
N ALA A 85 -23.83 6.08 -27.71
CA ALA A 85 -23.98 4.85 -28.48
C ALA A 85 -24.98 5.02 -29.63
N ASP A 86 -26.12 5.67 -29.39
CA ASP A 86 -27.16 5.88 -30.40
C ASP A 86 -26.76 6.89 -31.47
N TYR A 87 -26.09 7.98 -31.07
CA TYR A 87 -25.72 9.07 -31.96
C TYR A 87 -24.65 8.63 -32.96
N PHE A 88 -23.57 7.99 -32.53
CA PHE A 88 -22.45 7.64 -33.41
C PHE A 88 -22.56 6.22 -33.99
N SER A 89 -22.37 6.12 -35.30
CA SER A 89 -22.36 4.82 -36.01
C SER A 89 -21.07 4.01 -35.78
N SER A 90 -19.94 4.70 -35.61
CA SER A 90 -18.63 4.11 -35.33
C SER A 90 -17.84 5.00 -34.36
N ALA A 91 -17.62 4.51 -33.14
CA ALA A 91 -17.01 5.30 -32.08
C ALA A 91 -16.21 4.46 -31.09
N GLN A 92 -15.31 5.12 -30.36
CA GLN A 92 -14.73 4.64 -29.11
C GLN A 92 -15.04 5.63 -27.98
N PHE A 93 -15.46 5.10 -26.83
CA PHE A 93 -15.62 5.88 -25.61
C PHE A 93 -14.55 5.44 -24.62
N VAL A 94 -13.65 6.37 -24.28
CA VAL A 94 -12.58 6.16 -23.30
C VAL A 94 -12.92 6.89 -22.02
N VAL A 95 -12.90 6.15 -20.90
CA VAL A 95 -13.21 6.67 -19.57
C VAL A 95 -12.06 6.40 -18.62
N TYR A 96 -11.65 7.41 -17.83
CA TYR A 96 -10.72 7.27 -16.72
C TYR A 96 -11.35 7.80 -15.43
N GLU A 97 -11.73 6.91 -14.51
CA GLU A 97 -12.51 7.25 -13.31
C GLU A 97 -12.18 6.32 -12.13
N GLN A 98 -12.80 6.58 -10.98
CA GLN A 98 -12.61 5.84 -9.74
C GLN A 98 -13.43 4.54 -9.67
N ILE A 99 -12.94 3.56 -8.92
CA ILE A 99 -13.59 2.30 -8.52
C ILE A 99 -13.21 1.91 -7.08
N HIS A 100 -13.79 0.81 -6.60
CA HIS A 100 -13.55 0.15 -5.32
C HIS A 100 -13.85 1.05 -4.10
N PRO A 101 -15.12 1.44 -3.89
CA PRO A 101 -15.51 2.33 -2.79
C PRO A 101 -15.40 1.70 -1.39
N GLU A 102 -15.40 0.38 -1.29
CA GLU A 102 -15.69 -0.35 -0.05
C GLU A 102 -14.46 -0.60 0.81
N ASP A 103 -13.28 -0.68 0.21
CA ASP A 103 -12.05 -0.95 0.96
C ASP A 103 -11.60 0.28 1.78
N PRO A 104 -10.64 0.12 2.72
CA PRO A 104 -10.18 1.23 3.55
C PRO A 104 -9.72 2.48 2.78
N PHE A 105 -9.05 2.32 1.63
CA PHE A 105 -8.61 3.45 0.81
C PHE A 105 -9.80 4.06 0.05
N GLY A 106 -10.67 3.23 -0.52
CA GLY A 106 -11.92 3.64 -1.16
C GLY A 106 -12.83 4.45 -0.25
N GLN A 107 -12.93 4.08 1.03
CA GLN A 107 -13.69 4.83 2.03
C GLN A 107 -13.11 6.23 2.27
N VAL A 108 -11.78 6.35 2.38
CA VAL A 108 -11.10 7.66 2.53
C VAL A 108 -11.30 8.53 1.29
N MET A 109 -11.14 7.95 0.10
CA MET A 109 -11.40 8.62 -1.18
C MET A 109 -12.84 9.16 -1.25
N GLN A 110 -13.84 8.34 -0.94
CA GLN A 110 -15.23 8.77 -0.96
C GLN A 110 -15.50 9.91 0.02
N GLN A 111 -15.00 9.82 1.26
CA GLN A 111 -15.16 10.86 2.26
C GLN A 111 -14.55 12.20 1.80
N HIS A 112 -13.38 12.17 1.17
CA HIS A 112 -12.75 13.36 0.59
C HIS A 112 -13.67 14.05 -0.42
N PHE A 113 -14.18 13.31 -1.41
CA PHE A 113 -15.04 13.88 -2.45
C PHE A 113 -16.40 14.36 -1.91
N ILE A 114 -16.95 13.70 -0.88
CA ILE A 114 -18.13 14.17 -0.17
C ILE A 114 -17.85 15.52 0.51
N HIS A 115 -16.72 15.67 1.21
CA HIS A 115 -16.34 16.93 1.85
C HIS A 115 -16.13 18.08 0.84
N LEU A 116 -15.72 17.77 -0.39
CA LEU A 116 -15.60 18.74 -1.48
C LEU A 116 -16.92 19.04 -2.20
N ASN A 117 -18.06 18.55 -1.70
CA ASN A 117 -19.37 18.63 -2.39
C ASN A 117 -19.34 18.07 -3.83
N SER A 118 -18.47 17.10 -4.09
CA SER A 118 -18.21 16.51 -5.41
C SER A 118 -18.36 14.99 -5.34
N LYS A 119 -19.50 14.53 -4.81
CA LYS A 119 -19.77 13.10 -4.56
C LYS A 119 -19.55 12.26 -5.83
N LEU A 120 -18.89 11.12 -5.67
CA LEU A 120 -18.72 10.12 -6.72
C LEU A 120 -19.98 9.23 -6.78
N TYR A 121 -20.95 9.59 -7.61
CA TYR A 121 -22.22 8.88 -7.75
C TYR A 121 -22.06 7.51 -8.42
N ALA A 122 -21.18 7.40 -9.41
CA ALA A 122 -20.98 6.16 -10.16
C ALA A 122 -20.66 4.95 -9.26
N LEU A 123 -19.97 5.18 -8.15
CA LEU A 123 -19.53 4.14 -7.24
C LEU A 123 -20.67 3.41 -6.52
N SER A 124 -21.87 3.99 -6.42
CA SER A 124 -22.99 3.33 -5.74
C SER A 124 -23.64 2.20 -6.56
N GLU A 125 -23.55 2.27 -7.89
CA GLU A 125 -24.12 1.26 -8.81
C GLU A 125 -23.05 0.51 -9.60
N TYR A 126 -21.90 1.15 -9.87
CA TYR A 126 -20.83 0.62 -10.71
C TYR A 126 -19.49 0.64 -9.94
N PRO A 127 -19.38 -0.09 -8.81
CA PRO A 127 -18.25 0.03 -7.89
C PRO A 127 -16.95 -0.60 -8.38
N ASN A 128 -16.96 -1.39 -9.46
CA ASN A 128 -15.80 -2.17 -9.90
C ASN A 128 -15.76 -2.33 -11.42
N HIS A 129 -14.71 -2.99 -11.93
CA HIS A 129 -14.52 -3.24 -13.35
C HIS A 129 -15.74 -3.85 -14.04
N GLU A 130 -16.34 -4.88 -13.45
CA GLU A 130 -17.45 -5.60 -14.07
C GLU A 130 -18.74 -4.76 -14.04
N GLY A 131 -18.95 -3.97 -12.98
CA GLY A 131 -20.03 -2.99 -12.92
C GLY A 131 -19.94 -1.97 -14.05
N GLN A 132 -18.77 -1.34 -14.22
CA GLN A 132 -18.53 -0.36 -15.28
C GLN A 132 -18.61 -1.00 -16.68
N ARG A 133 -18.08 -2.22 -16.85
CA ARG A 133 -18.17 -2.96 -18.11
C ARG A 133 -19.63 -3.23 -18.49
N LYS A 134 -20.41 -3.80 -17.56
CA LYS A 134 -21.85 -4.09 -17.78
C LYS A 134 -22.63 -2.81 -18.11
N ARG A 135 -22.32 -1.70 -17.43
CA ARG A 135 -22.93 -0.40 -17.70
C ARG A 135 -22.83 -0.01 -19.17
N PHE A 136 -21.63 -0.05 -19.75
CA PHE A 136 -21.44 0.31 -21.16
C PHE A 136 -22.09 -0.70 -22.12
N LEU A 137 -21.98 -2.00 -21.83
CA LEU A 137 -22.60 -3.05 -22.65
C LEU A 137 -24.12 -2.90 -22.72
N TYR A 138 -24.77 -2.62 -21.59
CA TYR A 138 -26.22 -2.40 -21.53
C TYR A 138 -26.65 -1.08 -22.17
N SER A 139 -25.78 -0.07 -22.17
CA SER A 139 -26.00 1.21 -22.86
C SER A 139 -25.70 1.18 -24.36
N GLY A 140 -25.70 0.00 -24.99
CA GLY A 140 -25.62 -0.13 -26.46
C GLY A 140 -24.22 -0.21 -27.06
N TRP A 141 -23.16 -0.37 -26.25
CA TRP A 141 -21.80 -0.56 -26.73
C TRP A 141 -21.49 -2.06 -26.91
N PRO A 142 -21.27 -2.58 -28.13
CA PRO A 142 -21.09 -4.02 -28.35
C PRO A 142 -19.83 -4.63 -27.74
N LYS A 143 -18.79 -3.82 -27.53
CA LYS A 143 -17.52 -4.24 -26.94
C LYS A 143 -17.08 -3.23 -25.89
N CYS A 144 -16.70 -3.71 -24.72
CA CYS A 144 -16.17 -2.90 -23.63
C CYS A 144 -15.07 -3.66 -22.89
N GLN A 145 -13.94 -2.99 -22.69
CA GLN A 145 -12.79 -3.49 -21.94
C GLN A 145 -12.46 -2.50 -20.84
N VAL A 146 -12.08 -3.01 -19.66
CA VAL A 146 -11.79 -2.22 -18.47
C VAL A 146 -10.57 -2.82 -17.79
N ILE A 147 -9.60 -1.99 -17.42
CA ILE A 147 -8.44 -2.38 -16.63
C ILE A 147 -8.16 -1.30 -15.58
N ASN A 148 -7.59 -1.68 -14.43
CA ASN A 148 -7.09 -0.69 -13.48
C ASN A 148 -5.74 -0.10 -13.93
N MET A 149 -5.25 0.90 -13.19
CA MET A 149 -3.99 1.55 -13.54
C MET A 149 -2.75 0.72 -13.19
N ASN A 150 -2.85 -0.30 -12.32
CA ASN A 150 -1.76 -1.25 -12.11
C ASN A 150 -1.58 -2.11 -13.37
N GLU A 151 -2.68 -2.68 -13.89
CA GLU A 151 -2.71 -3.41 -15.15
C GLU A 151 -2.20 -2.53 -16.30
N PHE A 152 -2.63 -1.27 -16.37
CA PHE A 152 -2.12 -0.32 -17.36
C PHE A 152 -0.60 -0.15 -17.24
N HIS A 153 -0.11 0.15 -16.03
CA HIS A 153 1.31 0.39 -15.78
C HIS A 153 2.19 -0.81 -16.16
N PHE A 154 1.79 -2.04 -15.77
CA PHE A 154 2.62 -3.22 -15.98
C PHE A 154 2.48 -3.85 -17.37
N ASN A 155 1.32 -3.71 -18.04
CA ASN A 155 1.09 -4.30 -19.36
C ASN A 155 1.34 -3.35 -20.54
N PHE A 156 1.22 -2.03 -20.35
CA PHE A 156 1.29 -1.06 -21.45
C PHE A 156 2.50 -0.13 -21.41
N ILE A 157 3.17 -0.01 -20.25
CA ILE A 157 4.41 0.76 -20.13
C ILE A 157 5.60 -0.19 -20.19
N SER A 158 6.46 0.05 -21.17
CA SER A 158 7.67 -0.75 -21.38
C SER A 158 8.55 -0.78 -20.12
N ARG A 159 9.26 -1.88 -19.88
CA ARG A 159 10.20 -2.00 -18.75
C ARG A 159 11.25 -0.87 -18.76
N SER A 160 11.72 -0.48 -19.94
CA SER A 160 12.64 0.65 -20.12
C SER A 160 12.03 1.98 -19.70
N ASP A 161 10.76 2.24 -20.04
CA ASP A 161 10.08 3.47 -19.64
C ASP A 161 9.77 3.50 -18.15
N ARG A 162 9.35 2.38 -17.55
CA ARG A 162 9.14 2.29 -16.10
C ARG A 162 10.43 2.63 -15.34
N ARG A 163 11.56 2.02 -15.73
CA ARG A 163 12.88 2.35 -15.16
C ARG A 163 13.26 3.81 -15.37
N ARG A 164 13.01 4.37 -16.56
CA ARG A 164 13.28 5.79 -16.82
C ARG A 164 12.45 6.68 -15.89
N ILE A 165 11.16 6.39 -15.72
CA ILE A 165 10.25 7.15 -14.85
C ILE A 165 10.71 7.09 -13.40
N GLU A 166 11.11 5.92 -12.91
CA GLU A 166 11.63 5.73 -11.55
C GLU A 166 12.89 6.55 -11.23
N THR A 167 13.61 7.02 -12.25
CA THR A 167 14.81 7.87 -12.07
C THR A 167 14.54 9.37 -12.08
N LEU A 168 13.30 9.79 -12.40
CA LEU A 168 12.97 11.22 -12.51
C LEU A 168 12.99 11.92 -11.15
N GLU A 169 12.58 11.23 -10.09
CA GLU A 169 12.59 11.75 -8.73
C GLU A 169 12.70 10.63 -7.68
N PRO A 170 13.20 10.92 -6.46
CA PRO A 170 13.22 9.95 -5.39
C PRO A 170 11.81 9.56 -4.93
N PHE A 171 11.41 8.31 -5.20
CA PHE A 171 10.09 7.79 -4.84
C PHE A 171 10.17 6.63 -3.83
N ASP A 172 9.30 6.66 -2.81
CA ASP A 172 9.20 5.59 -1.79
C ASP A 172 7.78 5.44 -1.19
N GLU A 173 6.75 5.91 -1.90
CA GLU A 173 5.33 5.82 -1.50
C GLU A 173 4.62 4.70 -2.26
N PHE A 174 5.24 3.51 -2.30
CA PHE A 174 4.77 2.38 -3.12
C PHE A 174 3.36 1.93 -2.76
N GLU A 175 3.03 1.84 -1.47
CA GLU A 175 1.69 1.52 -0.98
C GLU A 175 0.64 2.48 -1.56
N GLU A 176 0.92 3.78 -1.52
CA GLU A 176 0.02 4.83 -2.03
C GLU A 176 -0.17 4.72 -3.54
N TRP A 177 0.91 4.51 -4.27
CA TRP A 177 0.87 4.39 -5.73
C TRP A 177 0.04 3.18 -6.16
N HIS A 178 0.29 2.01 -5.58
CA HIS A 178 -0.45 0.81 -5.93
C HIS A 178 -1.93 0.89 -5.51
N LEU A 179 -2.25 1.46 -4.34
CA LEU A 179 -3.63 1.69 -3.93
C LEU A 179 -4.34 2.67 -4.88
N LYS A 180 -3.73 3.83 -5.17
CA LYS A 180 -4.27 4.78 -6.16
C LYS A 180 -4.50 4.10 -7.51
N CYS A 181 -3.58 3.25 -7.93
CA CYS A 181 -3.70 2.55 -9.21
C CYS A 181 -4.77 1.46 -9.21
N SER A 182 -5.05 0.82 -8.07
CA SER A 182 -6.17 -0.12 -7.94
C SER A 182 -7.52 0.60 -7.94
N HIS A 183 -7.58 1.84 -7.48
CA HIS A 183 -8.81 2.62 -7.32
C HIS A 183 -9.17 3.49 -8.53
N TYR A 184 -8.38 3.45 -9.60
CA TYR A 184 -8.68 4.13 -10.85
C TYR A 184 -8.60 3.12 -11.99
N PHE A 185 -9.48 3.29 -12.97
CA PHE A 185 -9.52 2.44 -14.16
C PHE A 185 -9.42 3.25 -15.44
N ILE A 186 -9.03 2.58 -16.51
CA ILE A 186 -9.27 3.02 -17.88
C ILE A 186 -10.20 2.01 -18.57
N LEU A 187 -11.25 2.53 -19.20
CA LEU A 187 -12.24 1.77 -19.95
C LEU A 187 -12.23 2.22 -21.41
N VAL A 188 -12.33 1.26 -22.32
CA VAL A 188 -12.54 1.52 -23.75
C VAL A 188 -13.76 0.72 -24.21
N ALA A 189 -14.84 1.44 -24.50
CA ALA A 189 -16.01 0.91 -25.19
C ALA A 189 -15.89 1.20 -26.70
N SER A 190 -16.34 0.29 -27.56
CA SER A 190 -16.18 0.44 -29.02
C SER A 190 -17.42 -0.04 -29.76
N LYS A 191 -17.77 0.67 -30.84
CA LYS A 191 -18.89 0.38 -31.73
C LYS A 191 -18.47 0.58 -33.20
N GLY A 192 -19.15 -0.11 -34.12
CA GLY A 192 -18.95 0.04 -35.56
C GLY A 192 -17.59 -0.49 -36.04
N SER A 193 -17.02 0.18 -37.04
CA SER A 193 -15.71 -0.20 -37.62
C SER A 193 -14.55 -0.11 -36.62
N LEU A 194 -14.69 0.67 -35.54
CA LEU A 194 -13.64 0.82 -34.52
C LEU A 194 -13.55 -0.33 -33.52
N ILE A 195 -14.44 -1.33 -33.57
CA ILE A 195 -14.41 -2.52 -32.69
C ILE A 195 -13.10 -3.32 -32.85
N GLN A 196 -12.56 -3.40 -34.06
CA GLN A 196 -11.34 -4.14 -34.36
C GLN A 196 -10.07 -3.46 -33.85
N ASN A 197 -10.14 -2.16 -33.53
CA ASN A 197 -9.03 -1.33 -33.06
C ASN A 197 -8.99 -1.20 -31.52
N SER A 198 -9.65 -2.09 -30.77
CA SER A 198 -9.66 -1.99 -29.30
C SER A 198 -8.26 -2.25 -28.72
N THR A 199 -7.64 -1.20 -28.19
CA THR A 199 -6.22 -1.17 -27.82
C THR A 199 -5.90 -1.78 -26.46
N LEU A 200 -6.89 -2.03 -25.60
CA LEU A 200 -6.67 -2.62 -24.26
C LEU A 200 -6.56 -4.15 -24.29
N SER A 201 -5.81 -4.72 -25.24
CA SER A 201 -5.49 -6.15 -25.19
C SER A 201 -4.41 -6.39 -24.14
N ILE A 202 -4.79 -6.98 -23.00
CA ILE A 202 -3.86 -7.37 -21.94
C ILE A 202 -2.88 -8.41 -22.51
N SER A 203 -1.59 -8.11 -22.46
CA SER A 203 -0.55 -9.10 -22.73
C SER A 203 -0.37 -10.03 -21.53
N THR A 204 0.25 -11.20 -21.72
CA THR A 204 0.46 -12.20 -20.68
C THR A 204 1.46 -11.81 -19.57
N GLY A 205 1.94 -10.55 -19.52
CA GLY A 205 3.01 -10.11 -18.64
C GLY A 205 2.61 -9.85 -17.18
N PHE A 206 1.42 -9.30 -16.95
CA PHE A 206 0.84 -9.07 -15.62
C PHE A 206 -0.57 -9.63 -15.59
N LEU A 207 -0.78 -10.67 -14.78
CA LEU A 207 -2.06 -11.35 -14.64
C LEU A 207 -2.68 -11.03 -13.28
N VAL A 208 -3.93 -10.59 -13.32
CA VAL A 208 -4.81 -10.56 -12.16
C VAL A 208 -5.18 -12.02 -11.87
N MET A 209 -4.87 -12.46 -10.65
CA MET A 209 -5.28 -13.74 -10.09
C MET A 209 -6.75 -13.67 -9.69
N GLU A 210 -7.44 -14.80 -9.80
CA GLU A 210 -8.75 -14.94 -9.15
C GLU A 210 -8.59 -14.69 -7.64
N PRO A 211 -9.57 -14.02 -7.00
CA PRO A 211 -9.57 -13.86 -5.56
C PRO A 211 -9.41 -15.22 -4.87
N PRO A 212 -8.57 -15.32 -3.83
CA PRO A 212 -8.42 -16.57 -3.13
C PRO A 212 -9.74 -16.99 -2.47
N ALA A 213 -9.96 -18.30 -2.39
CA ALA A 213 -11.09 -18.84 -1.63
C ALA A 213 -10.94 -18.45 -0.15
N ILE A 214 -11.89 -17.68 0.37
CA ILE A 214 -11.91 -17.26 1.75
C ILE A 214 -12.44 -18.40 2.62
N CYS A 215 -11.62 -18.86 3.57
CA CYS A 215 -11.94 -19.97 4.47
C CYS A 215 -12.85 -19.54 5.62
N GLY A 216 -12.80 -18.26 6.00
CA GLY A 216 -13.61 -17.70 7.08
C GLY A 216 -13.20 -16.28 7.44
N THR A 217 -13.62 -15.85 8.62
CA THR A 217 -13.36 -14.51 9.16
C THR A 217 -12.57 -14.58 10.47
N VAL A 218 -11.61 -13.67 10.61
CA VAL A 218 -10.88 -13.40 11.85
C VAL A 218 -11.52 -12.20 12.52
N SER A 219 -11.93 -12.37 13.78
CA SER A 219 -12.57 -11.32 14.55
C SER A 219 -11.58 -10.25 14.96
N VAL A 220 -12.02 -8.99 14.90
CA VAL A 220 -11.24 -7.84 15.33
C VAL A 220 -11.89 -7.16 16.53
N PHE A 221 -11.08 -6.72 17.48
CA PHE A 221 -11.54 -6.05 18.70
C PHE A 221 -10.78 -4.76 18.93
N LEU A 222 -11.49 -3.75 19.41
CA LEU A 222 -10.86 -2.56 19.96
C LEU A 222 -10.26 -2.89 21.32
N CYS A 223 -8.97 -2.64 21.53
CA CYS A 223 -8.36 -2.86 22.85
C CYS A 223 -9.07 -2.03 23.92
N PRO A 224 -9.39 -2.60 25.09
CA PRO A 224 -9.83 -1.84 26.24
C PRO A 224 -8.84 -0.72 26.59
N GLY A 225 -9.33 0.52 26.66
CA GLY A 225 -8.51 1.72 26.93
C GLY A 225 -7.85 2.35 25.72
N SER A 226 -8.03 1.80 24.50
CA SER A 226 -7.36 2.28 23.28
C SER A 226 -7.68 3.73 22.89
N THR A 227 -8.81 4.26 23.30
CA THR A 227 -9.22 5.66 23.07
C THR A 227 -8.39 6.66 23.88
N GLU A 228 -7.81 6.21 24.99
CA GLU A 228 -6.92 7.01 25.85
C GLU A 228 -5.46 6.93 25.37
N ILE A 229 -5.14 6.00 24.46
CA ILE A 229 -3.79 5.79 23.98
C ILE A 229 -3.43 6.83 22.92
N SER A 230 -2.45 7.66 23.24
CA SER A 230 -1.83 8.60 22.31
C SER A 230 -0.62 7.98 21.60
N GLY A 231 -0.21 8.60 20.48
CA GLY A 231 1.00 8.23 19.76
C GLY A 231 0.86 7.04 18.80
N LEU A 232 -0.32 6.42 18.67
CA LEU A 232 -0.55 5.30 17.73
C LEU A 232 -0.88 5.73 16.30
N ARG A 233 -1.28 6.99 16.11
CA ARG A 233 -1.53 7.57 14.79
C ARG A 233 -0.20 7.81 14.08
N ARG A 234 0.39 6.74 13.56
CA ARG A 234 1.64 6.72 12.81
C ARG A 234 1.74 5.49 11.90
N TYR A 235 2.54 5.58 10.86
CA TYR A 235 2.90 4.46 9.98
C TYR A 235 4.42 4.42 9.73
N GLY A 236 4.91 3.29 9.23
CA GLY A 236 6.34 3.11 8.92
C GLY A 236 7.26 3.09 10.15
N HIS A 237 6.66 2.89 11.32
CA HIS A 237 7.33 2.63 12.60
C HIS A 237 7.55 1.12 12.75
N CYS A 238 8.33 0.73 13.76
CA CYS A 238 8.44 -0.66 14.19
C CYS A 238 8.10 -0.79 15.66
N SER A 239 7.49 -1.92 16.02
CA SER A 239 7.14 -2.28 17.38
C SER A 239 7.75 -3.64 17.74
N ALA A 240 8.10 -3.83 19.01
CA ALA A 240 8.57 -5.11 19.55
C ALA A 240 7.95 -5.39 20.91
N LEU A 241 7.67 -6.67 21.19
CA LEU A 241 7.28 -7.16 22.51
C LEU A 241 8.54 -7.26 23.37
N PHE A 242 8.68 -6.38 24.35
CA PHE A 242 9.79 -6.39 25.29
C PHE A 242 9.56 -7.40 26.41
N ARG A 243 8.33 -7.44 26.92
CA ARG A 243 7.80 -8.38 27.91
C ARG A 243 6.37 -8.73 27.53
N PRO A 244 5.77 -9.81 28.06
CA PRO A 244 4.38 -10.16 27.76
C PRO A 244 3.38 -8.99 27.96
N ASP A 245 3.72 -8.06 28.84
CA ASP A 245 2.93 -6.89 29.19
C ASP A 245 3.44 -5.56 28.62
N VAL A 246 4.54 -5.52 27.84
CA VAL A 246 5.13 -4.25 27.36
C VAL A 246 5.50 -4.29 25.89
N VAL A 247 4.95 -3.34 25.13
CA VAL A 247 5.27 -3.11 23.73
C VAL A 247 5.98 -1.77 23.59
N ILE A 248 7.08 -1.75 22.84
CA ILE A 248 7.84 -0.54 22.54
C ILE A 248 7.76 -0.26 21.04
N SER A 249 7.57 1.00 20.67
CA SER A 249 7.52 1.45 19.28
C SER A 249 8.46 2.62 19.05
N THR A 250 9.12 2.66 17.89
CA THR A 250 10.06 3.73 17.52
C THR A 250 9.87 4.21 16.10
N GLY A 251 10.20 5.48 15.86
CA GLY A 251 10.16 6.09 14.53
C GLY A 251 8.74 6.26 13.97
N GLY A 252 8.68 6.35 12.65
CA GLY A 252 7.46 6.48 11.88
C GLY A 252 7.14 7.92 11.46
N PHE A 253 6.14 8.05 10.60
CA PHE A 253 5.49 9.30 10.26
C PHE A 253 4.07 9.29 10.83
N GLY A 254 3.66 10.37 11.47
CA GLY A 254 2.36 10.42 12.12
C GLY A 254 2.03 11.81 12.65
N GLU A 255 1.13 11.86 13.62
CA GLU A 255 0.66 13.12 14.19
C GLU A 255 1.31 13.42 15.54
N LYS A 256 1.84 14.64 15.69
CA LYS A 256 2.32 15.20 16.95
C LYS A 256 1.81 16.62 17.11
N ASN A 257 1.09 16.89 18.20
CA ASN A 257 0.50 18.20 18.51
C ASN A 257 -0.37 18.76 17.35
N GLY A 258 -1.14 17.91 16.68
CA GLY A 258 -2.00 18.29 15.55
C GLY A 258 -1.26 18.56 14.23
N GLN A 259 0.05 18.33 14.16
CA GLN A 259 0.83 18.43 12.92
C GLN A 259 1.32 17.06 12.47
N HIS A 260 1.29 16.81 11.16
CA HIS A 260 1.89 15.61 10.59
C HIS A 260 3.39 15.79 10.42
N GLY A 261 4.15 14.79 10.86
CA GLY A 261 5.60 14.83 10.82
C GLY A 261 6.22 13.50 11.20
N ARG A 262 7.55 13.47 11.14
CA ARG A 262 8.32 12.33 11.62
C ARG A 262 8.33 12.31 13.14
N LEU A 263 8.32 11.11 13.70
CA LEU A 263 8.23 10.89 15.13
C LEU A 263 9.56 10.33 15.62
N GLY A 264 10.27 11.10 16.44
CA GLY A 264 11.54 10.70 17.04
C GLY A 264 11.42 10.13 18.45
N ASP A 265 10.24 10.18 19.04
CA ASP A 265 9.95 9.67 20.39
C ASP A 265 9.91 8.14 20.44
N ILE A 266 10.38 7.59 21.55
CA ILE A 266 10.14 6.21 21.94
C ILE A 266 8.76 6.15 22.59
N HIS A 267 7.86 5.40 21.97
CA HIS A 267 6.52 5.15 22.49
C HIS A 267 6.49 3.78 23.18
N ALA A 268 5.79 3.70 24.31
CA ALA A 268 5.66 2.46 25.06
C ALA A 268 4.22 2.25 25.52
N LEU A 269 3.79 1.00 25.46
CA LEU A 269 2.53 0.53 26.00
C LEU A 269 2.79 -0.49 27.10
N ILE A 270 1.98 -0.44 28.15
CA ILE A 270 1.96 -1.44 29.21
C ILE A 270 0.55 -2.01 29.35
N SER A 271 0.46 -3.34 29.50
CA SER A 271 -0.77 -4.07 29.79
C SER A 271 -0.87 -4.32 31.28
N TYR A 272 -2.00 -3.96 31.89
CA TYR A 272 -2.30 -4.25 33.29
C TYR A 272 -3.82 -4.42 33.45
N GLU A 273 -4.24 -5.46 34.18
CA GLU A 273 -5.66 -5.84 34.36
C GLU A 273 -6.43 -5.95 33.02
N GLY A 274 -5.78 -6.51 31.99
CA GLY A 274 -6.38 -6.70 30.67
C GLY A 274 -6.60 -5.41 29.86
N LYS A 275 -5.97 -4.30 30.26
CA LYS A 275 -6.04 -3.01 29.54
C LYS A 275 -4.64 -2.54 29.13
N TRP A 276 -4.53 -2.07 27.89
CA TRP A 276 -3.31 -1.43 27.39
C TRP A 276 -3.36 0.08 27.63
N ARG A 277 -2.25 0.66 28.08
CA ARG A 277 -2.13 2.12 28.33
C ARG A 277 -0.76 2.64 27.91
N ASN A 278 -0.66 3.94 27.65
CA ASN A 278 0.64 4.59 27.48
C ASN A 278 1.48 4.42 28.76
N ALA A 279 2.73 4.01 28.59
CA ALA A 279 3.74 4.10 29.63
C ALA A 279 4.57 5.39 29.47
N CYS A 280 4.94 6.01 30.58
CA CYS A 280 5.82 7.17 30.58
C CYS A 280 7.27 6.72 30.34
N VAL A 281 7.83 7.08 29.19
CA VAL A 281 9.22 6.75 28.85
C VAL A 281 10.14 7.87 29.31
N LYS A 282 11.09 7.56 30.20
CA LYS A 282 12.19 8.47 30.55
C LYS A 282 13.46 8.02 29.84
N ILE A 283 14.00 8.92 29.02
CA ILE A 283 15.33 8.76 28.42
C ILE A 283 16.34 9.46 29.33
N ASN A 284 17.48 8.83 29.59
CA ASN A 284 18.52 9.43 30.43
C ASN A 284 19.11 10.69 29.76
N GLU A 285 19.29 11.77 30.53
CA GLU A 285 19.50 13.17 30.07
C GLU A 285 20.78 13.41 29.23
N SER A 286 21.68 12.43 29.12
CA SER A 286 22.89 12.52 28.30
C SER A 286 22.70 12.11 26.83
N ASP A 287 21.55 11.56 26.46
CA ASP A 287 21.35 10.90 25.17
C ASP A 287 20.43 11.76 24.27
N ASN A 288 20.82 12.00 23.02
CA ASN A 288 19.95 12.61 22.00
C ASN A 288 18.79 11.64 21.69
N GLY A 289 17.72 11.70 22.47
CA GLY A 289 16.62 10.73 22.42
C GLY A 289 15.68 10.83 21.21
N GLY A 290 15.99 11.63 20.20
CA GLY A 290 15.13 11.85 19.03
C GLY A 290 15.70 11.21 17.77
N ASP A 291 15.03 10.19 17.23
CA ASP A 291 15.41 9.53 15.98
C ASP A 291 14.22 9.38 15.02
N GLU A 292 14.12 10.34 14.09
CA GLU A 292 12.97 10.56 13.21
C GLU A 292 12.99 9.67 11.94
N ARG A 293 13.44 8.42 12.08
CA ARG A 293 13.58 7.50 10.95
C ARG A 293 12.27 6.75 10.66
N LEU A 294 12.15 6.32 9.41
CA LEU A 294 11.09 5.41 8.94
C LEU A 294 11.71 4.14 8.38
N PHE A 295 10.92 3.07 8.42
CA PHE A 295 11.22 1.80 7.75
C PHE A 295 12.57 1.20 8.14
N HIS A 296 12.97 1.39 9.40
CA HIS A 296 14.03 0.62 10.04
C HIS A 296 13.56 -0.79 10.35
N SER A 297 14.46 -1.62 10.87
CA SER A 297 14.09 -2.83 11.60
C SER A 297 14.29 -2.62 13.09
N MET A 298 13.50 -3.32 13.90
CA MET A 298 13.59 -3.29 15.36
C MET A 298 13.45 -4.72 15.87
N THR A 299 14.43 -5.21 16.63
CA THR A 299 14.42 -6.58 17.14
C THR A 299 14.78 -6.59 18.62
N TRP A 300 13.88 -7.14 19.42
CA TRP A 300 14.13 -7.44 20.83
C TRP A 300 14.98 -8.69 20.94
N LEU A 301 16.08 -8.62 21.70
CA LEU A 301 17.00 -9.74 21.92
C LEU A 301 17.01 -10.06 23.41
N SER A 302 16.24 -11.07 23.80
CA SER A 302 16.01 -11.44 25.22
C SER A 302 17.31 -11.81 25.92
N ASP A 303 18.17 -12.62 25.29
CA ASP A 303 19.46 -13.06 25.83
C ASP A 303 20.41 -11.91 26.20
N TYR A 304 20.18 -10.73 25.61
CA TYR A 304 21.01 -9.53 25.76
C TYR A 304 20.32 -8.38 26.48
N GLU A 305 19.06 -8.58 26.89
CA GLU A 305 18.19 -7.58 27.52
C GLU A 305 18.23 -6.21 26.82
N ARG A 306 18.21 -6.23 25.49
CA ARG A 306 18.29 -4.99 24.69
C ARG A 306 17.56 -5.11 23.36
N CYS A 307 17.10 -3.97 22.87
CA CYS A 307 16.55 -3.84 21.53
C CYS A 307 17.58 -3.23 20.59
N LEU A 308 17.73 -3.79 19.39
CA LEU A 308 18.51 -3.18 18.31
C LEU A 308 17.59 -2.56 17.27
N ILE A 309 17.96 -1.35 16.83
CA ILE A 309 17.32 -0.62 15.74
C ILE A 309 18.34 -0.40 14.64
N LEU A 310 18.06 -0.94 13.45
CA LEU A 310 18.97 -0.94 12.31
C LEU A 310 18.37 -0.29 11.07
N GLY A 311 19.22 0.41 10.32
CA GLY A 311 18.86 1.06 9.06
C GLY A 311 17.68 2.02 9.21
N GLY A 312 16.84 2.07 8.18
CA GLY A 312 15.78 3.07 8.03
C GLY A 312 16.27 4.31 7.31
N ARG A 313 15.42 5.34 7.24
CA ARG A 313 15.74 6.58 6.51
C ARG A 313 15.10 7.84 7.07
N TYR A 314 15.78 8.97 6.89
CA TYR A 314 15.29 10.33 7.13
C TYR A 314 14.67 10.97 5.89
N SER A 315 15.04 10.52 4.69
CA SER A 315 14.38 10.84 3.41
C SER A 315 14.71 9.75 2.40
N PRO A 316 14.02 9.65 1.25
CA PRO A 316 14.34 8.64 0.23
C PRO A 316 15.80 8.65 -0.27
N ILE A 317 16.53 9.74 -0.04
CA ILE A 317 17.95 9.91 -0.39
C ILE A 317 18.89 9.95 0.83
N SER A 318 18.34 9.90 2.05
CA SER A 318 19.09 10.02 3.30
C SER A 318 18.83 8.79 4.19
N PRO A 319 19.58 7.69 4.00
CA PRO A 319 19.48 6.52 4.86
C PRO A 319 20.04 6.82 6.26
N ALA A 320 19.46 6.20 7.27
CA ALA A 320 20.01 6.26 8.62
C ALA A 320 21.31 5.43 8.68
N SER A 321 22.35 6.02 9.26
CA SER A 321 23.69 5.42 9.37
C SER A 321 24.02 4.89 10.76
N LYS A 322 23.21 5.25 11.77
CA LYS A 322 23.44 4.90 13.18
C LYS A 322 22.61 3.68 13.57
N ILE A 323 23.21 2.79 14.35
CA ILE A 323 22.48 1.79 15.14
C ILE A 323 22.05 2.46 16.44
N LEU A 324 20.80 2.23 16.84
CA LEU A 324 20.37 2.51 18.20
C LEU A 324 20.25 1.20 18.98
N CYS A 325 20.77 1.23 20.20
CA CYS A 325 20.63 0.14 21.16
C CYS A 325 19.86 0.68 22.37
N LEU A 326 18.68 0.11 22.61
CA LEU A 326 17.82 0.44 23.74
C LEU A 326 18.04 -0.59 24.85
N LYS A 327 18.45 -0.14 26.02
CA LYS A 327 18.53 -0.96 27.24
C LYS A 327 17.54 -0.47 28.28
N PHE A 328 16.71 -1.38 28.79
CA PHE A 328 15.70 -1.06 29.78
C PHE A 328 16.28 -1.29 31.18
N GLN A 329 16.26 -0.26 32.03
CA GLN A 329 16.96 -0.29 33.31
C GLN A 329 16.05 -0.60 34.50
N GLN A 330 14.84 -0.02 34.52
CA GLN A 330 13.91 -0.22 35.63
C GLN A 330 12.47 0.08 35.19
N LEU A 331 11.54 -0.77 35.65
CA LEU A 331 10.12 -0.43 35.76
C LEU A 331 9.89 0.04 37.20
N THR A 332 9.56 1.31 37.40
CA THR A 332 9.16 1.77 38.72
C THR A 332 7.69 1.42 38.95
N ASN A 333 7.47 0.66 40.05
CA ASN A 333 6.25 0.33 40.78
C ASN A 333 4.89 0.46 40.03
N GLU A 334 4.01 -0.54 40.20
CA GLU A 334 2.72 -0.76 39.49
C GLU A 334 1.79 0.46 39.33
N LYS A 335 1.98 1.52 40.13
CA LYS A 335 1.20 2.77 40.09
C LYS A 335 1.78 3.89 39.22
N GLN A 336 3.05 3.83 38.82
CA GLN A 336 3.72 4.93 38.09
C GLN A 336 3.84 4.70 36.58
N HIS A 337 3.60 3.48 36.08
CA HIS A 337 3.64 3.12 34.65
C HIS A 337 4.84 3.72 33.89
N ARG A 338 6.02 3.75 34.52
CA ARG A 338 7.21 4.43 34.01
C ARG A 338 8.28 3.43 33.62
N ILE A 339 8.85 3.65 32.43
CA ILE A 339 9.90 2.82 31.85
C ILE A 339 11.13 3.71 31.63
N GLU A 340 12.26 3.32 32.23
CA GLU A 340 13.52 4.01 32.02
C GLU A 340 14.34 3.30 30.94
N VAL A 341 14.71 4.06 29.91
CA VAL A 341 15.41 3.57 28.72
C VAL A 341 16.72 4.30 28.56
N LYS A 342 17.81 3.53 28.50
CA LYS A 342 19.12 4.04 28.08
C LYS A 342 19.26 3.84 26.57
N VAL A 343 19.57 4.91 25.86
CA VAL A 343 19.70 4.90 24.40
C VAL A 343 21.17 5.09 24.06
N THR A 344 21.78 4.08 23.44
CA THR A 344 23.17 4.18 22.99
C THR A 344 23.22 4.17 21.47
N GLU A 345 23.95 5.14 20.91
CA GLU A 345 24.22 5.21 19.48
C GLU A 345 25.55 4.54 19.17
N THR A 346 25.63 3.80 18.07
CA THR A 346 26.89 3.23 17.59
C THR A 346 26.92 3.25 16.07
N HIS A 347 28.10 3.50 15.52
CA HIS A 347 28.37 3.33 14.10
C HIS A 347 28.95 1.94 13.85
N LEU A 348 28.34 1.19 12.93
CA LEU A 348 29.03 0.02 12.38
C LEU A 348 30.21 0.51 11.54
N LYS A 349 31.32 -0.23 11.57
CA LYS A 349 32.33 -0.11 10.52
C LYS A 349 31.62 -0.36 9.19
N GLU A 350 31.78 0.54 8.23
CA GLU A 350 31.04 0.51 6.96
C GLU A 350 31.13 -0.88 6.31
N THR A 351 29.97 -1.41 5.94
CA THR A 351 29.80 -2.65 5.18
C THR A 351 28.63 -2.45 4.21
N ASP A 352 28.53 -3.25 3.17
CA ASP A 352 27.44 -3.16 2.18
C ASP A 352 26.03 -3.29 2.81
N CYS A 353 25.92 -3.85 4.02
CA CYS A 353 24.67 -4.03 4.73
C CYS A 353 24.14 -2.80 5.50
N SER A 354 24.91 -1.71 5.67
CA SER A 354 24.58 -0.67 6.66
C SER A 354 23.57 0.40 6.22
N HIS A 355 23.43 0.69 4.93
CA HIS A 355 22.62 1.82 4.44
C HIS A 355 21.38 1.35 3.67
N ARG A 356 20.38 0.89 4.42
CA ARG A 356 19.14 0.34 3.86
C ARG A 356 17.91 0.67 4.70
N TRP A 357 16.75 0.70 4.05
CA TRP A 357 15.44 0.78 4.68
C TRP A 357 14.49 -0.25 4.06
N ARG A 358 13.32 -0.48 4.68
CA ARG A 358 12.35 -1.50 4.25
C ARG A 358 12.95 -2.91 4.16
N HIS A 359 14.01 -3.17 4.92
CA HIS A 359 14.61 -4.49 5.12
C HIS A 359 13.93 -5.19 6.29
N SER A 360 14.22 -6.47 6.46
CA SER A 360 13.83 -7.21 7.66
C SER A 360 15.05 -7.57 8.51
N ALA A 361 14.82 -7.76 9.81
CA ALA A 361 15.80 -8.32 10.72
C ALA A 361 15.10 -9.33 11.65
N SER A 362 15.69 -10.51 11.82
CA SER A 362 15.14 -11.57 12.66
C SER A 362 16.24 -12.31 13.40
N GLU A 363 15.89 -12.84 14.57
CA GLU A 363 16.80 -13.64 15.37
C GLU A 363 17.06 -14.99 14.70
N VAL A 364 18.32 -15.41 14.65
CA VAL A 364 18.73 -16.76 14.20
C VAL A 364 19.75 -17.33 15.17
N LEU A 365 19.81 -18.66 15.26
CA LEU A 365 20.70 -19.40 16.14
C LEU A 365 21.74 -20.16 15.31
N PHE A 366 23.02 -19.92 15.58
CA PHE A 366 24.12 -20.65 14.97
C PHE A 366 25.14 -21.06 16.02
N SER A 367 25.48 -22.36 16.09
CA SER A 367 26.44 -22.91 17.06
C SER A 367 26.12 -22.55 18.53
N GLY A 368 24.83 -22.50 18.88
CA GLY A 368 24.38 -22.11 20.23
C GLY A 368 24.46 -20.62 20.53
N GLN A 369 24.79 -19.79 19.54
CA GLN A 369 24.92 -18.35 19.64
C GLN A 369 23.85 -17.65 18.81
N THR A 370 23.16 -16.69 19.42
CA THR A 370 22.15 -15.84 18.79
C THR A 370 22.80 -14.76 17.91
N TYR A 371 22.29 -14.60 16.70
CA TYR A 371 22.66 -13.58 15.73
C TYR A 371 21.42 -12.86 15.22
N LEU A 372 21.61 -11.61 14.80
CA LEU A 372 20.59 -10.89 14.06
C LEU A 372 20.85 -11.07 12.57
N PHE A 373 19.93 -11.73 11.87
CA PHE A 373 19.96 -11.92 10.44
C PHE A 373 19.24 -10.76 9.75
N ILE A 374 19.91 -10.08 8.82
CA ILE A 374 19.38 -8.97 8.04
C ILE A 374 19.30 -9.41 6.57
N TYR A 375 18.16 -9.15 5.92
CA TYR A 375 17.96 -9.49 4.52
C TYR A 375 17.27 -8.36 3.74
N GLY A 376 17.72 -8.15 2.51
CA GLY A 376 17.07 -7.30 1.52
C GLY A 376 16.91 -5.84 1.95
N GLY A 377 15.82 -5.21 1.51
CA GLY A 377 15.58 -3.78 1.65
C GLY A 377 15.92 -2.99 0.41
N ARG A 378 16.02 -1.67 0.56
CA ARG A 378 16.32 -0.72 -0.52
C ARG A 378 17.42 0.23 -0.09
N SER A 379 18.22 0.68 -1.05
CA SER A 379 19.20 1.75 -0.86
C SER A 379 18.96 2.88 -1.87
N VAL A 380 19.76 3.94 -1.77
CA VAL A 380 19.74 5.04 -2.75
C VAL A 380 20.14 4.55 -4.15
N ARG A 381 20.95 3.48 -4.25
CA ARG A 381 21.50 2.99 -5.52
C ARG A 381 20.76 1.78 -6.07
N GLU A 382 20.20 0.96 -5.20
CA GLU A 382 19.61 -0.33 -5.58
C GLU A 382 18.15 -0.40 -5.12
N LEU A 383 17.26 -0.65 -6.07
CA LEU A 383 15.81 -0.61 -5.89
C LEU A 383 15.29 -1.73 -4.97
N ALA A 384 15.92 -2.90 -5.02
CA ALA A 384 15.62 -4.05 -4.19
C ALA A 384 16.91 -4.87 -3.97
N LEU A 385 17.41 -4.84 -2.73
CA LEU A 385 18.62 -5.52 -2.30
C LEU A 385 18.36 -7.03 -2.14
N LYS A 386 19.35 -7.84 -2.47
CA LYS A 386 19.33 -9.31 -2.35
C LYS A 386 20.35 -9.88 -1.37
N ASP A 387 21.19 -9.02 -0.81
CA ASP A 387 22.26 -9.39 0.10
C ASP A 387 21.73 -9.60 1.54
N TRP A 388 22.59 -10.18 2.37
CA TRP A 388 22.31 -10.48 3.76
C TRP A 388 23.53 -10.30 4.64
N GLY A 389 23.30 -10.22 5.95
CA GLY A 389 24.36 -10.19 6.93
C GLY A 389 23.93 -10.78 8.27
N PHE A 390 24.91 -11.28 9.01
CA PHE A 390 24.75 -11.76 10.39
C PHE A 390 25.46 -10.80 11.32
N LEU A 391 24.70 -10.10 12.16
CA LEU A 391 25.24 -9.18 13.15
C LEU A 391 25.31 -9.89 14.50
N HIS A 392 26.51 -10.01 15.05
CA HIS A 392 26.68 -10.42 16.44
C HIS A 392 26.10 -9.31 17.32
N PRO A 393 25.07 -9.59 18.13
CA PRO A 393 24.41 -8.56 18.90
C PRO A 393 25.39 -7.90 19.88
N GLU A 394 25.95 -8.63 20.84
CA GLU A 394 26.82 -7.99 21.86
C GLU A 394 27.98 -7.16 21.28
N LYS A 395 28.78 -7.76 20.40
CA LYS A 395 29.97 -7.13 19.81
C LYS A 395 29.65 -6.06 18.77
N LEU A 396 28.43 -6.07 18.22
CA LEU A 396 28.04 -5.25 17.07
C LEU A 396 29.02 -5.39 15.89
N LEU A 397 29.42 -6.64 15.62
CA LEU A 397 30.32 -6.99 14.52
C LEU A 397 29.61 -7.93 13.55
N TRP A 398 29.85 -7.72 12.26
CA TRP A 398 29.39 -8.60 11.21
C TRP A 398 30.21 -9.88 11.23
N GLU A 399 29.52 -11.01 11.24
CA GLU A 399 30.12 -12.34 11.20
C GLU A 399 29.88 -12.99 9.84
N LYS A 400 30.89 -13.70 9.35
CA LYS A 400 30.80 -14.47 8.11
C LYS A 400 30.34 -15.88 8.45
N ILE A 401 29.04 -16.12 8.27
CA ILE A 401 28.44 -17.45 8.41
C ILE A 401 28.08 -17.96 7.01
N SER A 402 28.45 -19.20 6.71
CA SER A 402 28.20 -19.82 5.41
C SER A 402 26.70 -19.96 5.16
N VAL A 403 26.26 -19.59 3.95
CA VAL A 403 24.88 -19.78 3.51
C VAL A 403 24.88 -20.48 2.17
N GLU A 404 24.20 -21.61 2.11
CA GLU A 404 24.08 -22.47 0.92
C GLU A 404 22.65 -22.41 0.35
N GLY A 405 22.42 -23.09 -0.78
CA GLY A 405 21.12 -23.16 -1.43
C GLY A 405 20.81 -22.00 -2.39
N SER A 406 19.60 -22.02 -2.94
CA SER A 406 19.16 -21.01 -3.91
C SER A 406 18.80 -19.71 -3.21
N THR A 407 19.65 -18.70 -3.41
CA THR A 407 19.44 -17.36 -2.85
C THR A 407 18.11 -16.76 -3.33
N PRO A 408 17.27 -16.23 -2.41
CA PRO A 408 16.05 -15.54 -2.79
C PRO A 408 16.34 -14.28 -3.61
N GLU A 409 15.39 -13.90 -4.47
CA GLU A 409 15.52 -12.66 -5.25
C GLU A 409 15.48 -11.40 -4.37
N GLY A 410 16.08 -10.32 -4.88
CA GLY A 410 16.13 -9.03 -4.19
C GLY A 410 14.74 -8.44 -3.97
N ARG A 411 14.51 -7.97 -2.74
CA ARG A 411 13.18 -7.52 -2.29
C ARG A 411 13.28 -6.49 -1.18
N HIS A 412 12.27 -5.64 -1.08
CA HIS A 412 12.05 -4.77 0.08
C HIS A 412 10.60 -4.84 0.56
N SER A 413 10.31 -4.30 1.74
CA SER A 413 8.95 -4.31 2.33
C SER A 413 8.34 -5.70 2.42
N HIS A 414 9.20 -6.72 2.50
CA HIS A 414 8.86 -8.06 2.91
C HIS A 414 8.80 -8.11 4.44
N SER A 415 8.24 -9.19 4.95
CA SER A 415 8.26 -9.47 6.38
C SER A 415 9.23 -10.62 6.66
N ALA A 416 9.73 -10.68 7.90
CA ALA A 416 10.48 -11.84 8.37
C ALA A 416 10.20 -12.12 9.84
N CYS A 417 10.32 -13.38 10.22
CA CYS A 417 10.19 -13.83 11.59
C CYS A 417 11.08 -15.06 11.84
N SER A 418 11.44 -15.27 13.10
CA SER A 418 12.27 -16.41 13.52
C SER A 418 11.45 -17.70 13.54
N TRP A 419 12.05 -18.80 13.10
CA TRP A 419 11.42 -20.13 13.15
C TRP A 419 12.48 -21.22 13.22
N ASN A 420 12.36 -22.14 14.20
CA ASN A 420 13.24 -23.30 14.36
C ASN A 420 14.75 -22.95 14.28
N GLY A 421 15.16 -21.88 14.95
CA GLY A 421 16.54 -21.37 14.96
C GLY A 421 17.00 -20.68 13.67
N GLY A 422 16.16 -20.61 12.65
CA GLY A 422 16.38 -19.87 11.41
C GLY A 422 15.44 -18.68 11.26
N ALA A 423 15.33 -18.18 10.03
CA ALA A 423 14.44 -17.07 9.69
C ALA A 423 13.59 -17.39 8.47
N VAL A 424 12.31 -17.03 8.52
CA VAL A 424 11.39 -17.11 7.38
C VAL A 424 11.23 -15.72 6.81
N ILE A 425 11.39 -15.57 5.49
CA ILE A 425 11.07 -14.34 4.77
C ILE A 425 9.88 -14.59 3.84
N ALA A 426 8.94 -13.65 3.78
CA ALA A 426 7.72 -13.80 3.00
C ALA A 426 7.38 -12.53 2.20
N GLY A 427 7.02 -12.74 0.93
CA GLY A 427 6.57 -11.70 0.02
C GLY A 427 7.58 -10.57 -0.18
N GLY A 428 7.08 -9.33 -0.24
CA GLY A 428 7.87 -8.13 -0.53
C GLY A 428 7.67 -7.61 -1.94
N LEU A 429 8.32 -6.48 -2.25
CA LEU A 429 8.33 -5.87 -3.57
C LEU A 429 9.69 -6.15 -4.24
N GLY A 430 9.67 -6.72 -5.44
CA GLY A 430 10.87 -6.97 -6.24
C GLY A 430 11.39 -5.72 -6.94
N ALA A 431 12.54 -5.85 -7.60
CA ALA A 431 13.21 -4.74 -8.31
C ALA A 431 12.39 -4.11 -9.45
N GLU A 432 11.38 -4.81 -9.97
CA GLU A 432 10.50 -4.34 -11.04
C GLU A 432 9.18 -3.76 -10.52
N GLY A 433 9.07 -3.53 -9.21
CA GLY A 433 7.87 -2.97 -8.57
C GLY A 433 6.70 -3.93 -8.44
N LEU A 434 6.91 -5.24 -8.68
CA LEU A 434 5.89 -6.27 -8.52
C LEU A 434 5.95 -6.91 -7.14
N PRO A 435 4.81 -7.13 -6.46
CA PRO A 435 4.77 -7.93 -5.24
C PRO A 435 5.17 -9.38 -5.50
N LEU A 436 5.78 -10.00 -4.50
CA LEU A 436 6.25 -11.38 -4.54
C LEU A 436 5.33 -12.27 -3.70
N GLY A 437 5.07 -13.49 -4.18
CA GLY A 437 4.29 -14.54 -3.49
C GLY A 437 5.16 -15.65 -2.90
N THR A 438 6.47 -15.49 -2.95
CA THR A 438 7.45 -16.52 -2.53
C THR A 438 7.67 -16.49 -1.02
N ILE A 439 7.87 -17.66 -0.42
CA ILE A 439 8.28 -17.82 0.97
C ILE A 439 9.59 -18.62 1.01
N PHE A 440 10.56 -18.16 1.79
CA PHE A 440 11.84 -18.83 1.97
C PHE A 440 12.16 -19.00 3.44
N PHE A 441 12.71 -20.16 3.79
CA PHE A 441 13.26 -20.46 5.10
C PHE A 441 14.78 -20.53 5.03
N LEU A 442 15.44 -19.70 5.83
CA LEU A 442 16.86 -19.81 6.11
C LEU A 442 17.06 -20.87 7.19
N LYS A 443 17.21 -22.12 6.76
CA LYS A 443 17.27 -23.28 7.65
C LYS A 443 18.65 -23.42 8.29
N PRO A 444 18.76 -23.64 9.61
CA PRO A 444 20.04 -23.95 10.26
C PRO A 444 20.67 -25.24 9.71
N SER A 445 21.99 -25.25 9.60
CA SER A 445 22.80 -26.39 9.18
C SER A 445 24.06 -26.51 10.05
N ILE A 446 24.84 -27.58 9.87
CA ILE A 446 26.06 -27.81 10.67
C ILE A 446 27.11 -26.71 10.45
N SER A 447 27.23 -26.20 9.22
CA SER A 447 28.26 -25.22 8.81
C SER A 447 27.76 -23.78 8.76
N GLY A 448 26.46 -23.54 8.98
CA GLY A 448 25.84 -22.23 8.83
C GLY A 448 24.35 -22.36 8.56
N PHE A 449 23.88 -21.86 7.42
CA PHE A 449 22.47 -21.94 7.01
C PHE A 449 22.32 -22.41 5.57
N CYS A 450 21.12 -22.86 5.20
CA CYS A 450 20.75 -23.21 3.84
C CYS A 450 19.39 -22.61 3.49
N TRP A 451 19.33 -21.93 2.35
CA TRP A 451 18.07 -21.43 1.81
C TRP A 451 17.21 -22.58 1.30
N GLN A 452 15.96 -22.60 1.77
CA GLN A 452 14.94 -23.52 1.34
C GLN A 452 13.69 -22.74 0.93
N ALA A 453 13.23 -22.92 -0.31
CA ALA A 453 11.93 -22.41 -0.73
C ALA A 453 10.81 -23.23 -0.06
N ILE A 454 9.74 -22.57 0.35
CA ILE A 454 8.52 -23.22 0.84
C ILE A 454 7.49 -23.15 -0.28
N ASP A 455 7.26 -24.29 -0.91
CA ASP A 455 6.20 -24.43 -1.90
C ASP A 455 4.84 -24.40 -1.20
N THR A 456 3.90 -23.64 -1.75
CA THR A 456 2.58 -23.42 -1.16
C THR A 456 1.46 -23.91 -2.06
N CYS A 457 0.41 -24.46 -1.46
CA CYS A 457 -0.75 -24.96 -2.18
C CYS A 457 -2.07 -24.58 -1.48
N PRO A 458 -2.93 -23.75 -2.12
CA PRO A 458 -2.64 -22.96 -3.33
C PRO A 458 -1.48 -21.96 -3.12
N PRO A 459 -0.89 -21.40 -4.21
CA PRO A 459 0.14 -20.38 -4.08
C PRO A 459 -0.37 -19.16 -3.31
N VAL A 460 0.47 -18.62 -2.42
CA VAL A 460 0.15 -17.38 -1.70
C VAL A 460 0.01 -16.22 -2.67
N VAL A 461 -1.03 -15.41 -2.49
CA VAL A 461 -1.22 -14.22 -3.33
C VAL A 461 -0.09 -13.20 -3.06
N PRO A 462 0.64 -12.76 -4.08
CA PRO A 462 1.78 -11.85 -3.92
C PRO A 462 1.45 -10.55 -3.19
N ARG A 463 2.25 -10.21 -2.16
CA ARG A 463 2.00 -9.02 -1.31
C ARG A 463 3.26 -8.44 -0.67
N TYR A 464 3.20 -7.18 -0.28
CA TYR A 464 4.24 -6.46 0.48
C TYR A 464 3.62 -5.54 1.54
N SER A 465 4.43 -4.97 2.43
CA SER A 465 3.98 -4.08 3.53
C SER A 465 3.04 -4.78 4.54
N HIS A 466 3.10 -6.11 4.60
CA HIS A 466 2.40 -6.94 5.58
C HIS A 466 3.34 -7.26 6.75
N THR A 467 2.78 -7.79 7.83
CA THR A 467 3.55 -8.33 8.96
C THR A 467 3.49 -9.86 8.96
N ALA A 468 4.49 -10.51 9.55
CA ALA A 468 4.54 -11.97 9.63
C ALA A 468 4.92 -12.48 11.01
N HIS A 469 4.29 -13.61 11.39
CA HIS A 469 4.52 -14.30 12.66
C HIS A 469 4.44 -15.80 12.45
N VAL A 470 5.31 -16.57 13.10
CA VAL A 470 5.14 -18.02 13.19
C VAL A 470 4.66 -18.39 14.59
N HIS A 471 3.57 -19.14 14.65
CA HIS A 471 2.97 -19.64 15.88
C HIS A 471 2.45 -21.06 15.65
N GLU A 472 2.76 -21.99 16.55
CA GLU A 472 2.36 -23.40 16.44
C GLU A 472 2.65 -24.06 15.07
N GLY A 473 3.79 -23.72 14.46
CA GLY A 473 4.19 -24.24 13.15
C GLY A 473 3.40 -23.65 11.96
N LYS A 474 2.60 -22.61 12.18
CA LYS A 474 1.84 -21.89 11.16
C LYS A 474 2.43 -20.49 10.97
N LEU A 475 2.71 -20.12 9.72
CA LEU A 475 3.07 -18.76 9.35
C LEU A 475 1.81 -17.95 9.06
N LEU A 476 1.68 -16.82 9.73
CA LEU A 476 0.59 -15.86 9.58
C LEU A 476 1.12 -14.63 8.85
N LEU A 477 0.51 -14.27 7.72
CA LEU A 477 0.77 -13.02 7.00
C LEU A 477 -0.43 -12.10 7.17
N VAL A 478 -0.24 -10.92 7.75
CA VAL A 478 -1.34 -10.03 8.11
C VAL A 478 -1.28 -8.72 7.33
N GLY A 479 -2.34 -8.47 6.55
CA GLY A 479 -2.49 -7.29 5.73
C GLY A 479 -1.52 -7.20 4.56
N GLY A 480 -1.05 -5.99 4.32
CA GLY A 480 -0.20 -5.60 3.19
C GLY A 480 -0.98 -5.03 2.02
N ILE A 481 -0.31 -4.97 0.88
CA ILE A 481 -0.85 -4.58 -0.42
C ILE A 481 -0.60 -5.72 -1.41
N TRP A 482 -1.65 -6.13 -2.10
CA TRP A 482 -1.56 -6.92 -3.33
C TRP A 482 -2.09 -6.09 -4.51
N ILE A 483 -1.59 -6.37 -5.71
CA ILE A 483 -2.09 -5.73 -6.95
C ILE A 483 -2.60 -6.76 -7.97
N HIS A 484 -2.41 -8.04 -7.65
CA HIS A 484 -2.84 -9.16 -8.47
C HIS A 484 -4.23 -9.69 -8.08
N SER A 485 -4.87 -9.15 -7.05
CA SER A 485 -6.21 -9.57 -6.63
C SER A 485 -7.13 -8.36 -6.53
N GLN A 486 -8.42 -8.58 -6.79
CA GLN A 486 -9.47 -7.56 -6.64
C GLN A 486 -10.02 -7.48 -5.20
N SER A 487 -9.66 -8.41 -4.30
CA SER A 487 -10.05 -8.36 -2.89
C SER A 487 -9.07 -7.49 -2.07
N VAL A 488 -9.14 -7.51 -0.74
CA VAL A 488 -8.19 -6.83 0.17
C VAL A 488 -7.51 -7.89 1.04
N PRO A 489 -6.20 -7.80 1.33
CA PRO A 489 -5.53 -8.83 2.10
C PRO A 489 -5.99 -8.81 3.57
N GLY A 490 -6.43 -9.97 4.07
CA GLY A 490 -6.73 -10.20 5.47
C GLY A 490 -5.59 -10.93 6.18
N VAL A 491 -5.85 -12.15 6.63
CA VAL A 491 -4.85 -13.05 7.24
C VAL A 491 -4.64 -14.28 6.37
N SER A 492 -3.42 -14.49 5.92
CA SER A 492 -3.02 -15.74 5.26
C SER A 492 -2.36 -16.64 6.29
N MET A 493 -2.86 -17.85 6.46
CA MET A 493 -2.23 -18.89 7.27
C MET A 493 -1.59 -19.93 6.35
N ILE A 494 -0.31 -20.21 6.59
CA ILE A 494 0.46 -21.22 5.88
C ILE A 494 0.97 -22.25 6.89
N ASP A 495 0.57 -23.51 6.73
CA ASP A 495 1.15 -24.60 7.52
C ASP A 495 2.59 -24.86 7.05
N MET A 496 3.58 -24.66 7.91
CA MET A 496 4.99 -24.69 7.52
C MET A 496 5.53 -26.10 7.27
N ASN A 497 4.78 -27.14 7.64
CA ASN A 497 5.16 -28.52 7.42
C ASN A 497 4.60 -29.06 6.10
N THR A 498 3.39 -28.62 5.73
CA THR A 498 2.67 -29.13 4.56
C THR A 498 2.62 -28.15 3.38
N GLY A 499 2.87 -26.86 3.61
CA GLY A 499 2.73 -25.80 2.62
C GLY A 499 1.27 -25.45 2.30
N GLN A 500 0.29 -26.00 3.03
CA GLN A 500 -1.12 -25.68 2.79
C GLN A 500 -1.42 -24.23 3.17
N THR A 501 -2.17 -23.53 2.33
CA THR A 501 -2.52 -22.12 2.53
C THR A 501 -4.02 -21.92 2.68
N TYR A 502 -4.37 -21.00 3.57
CA TYR A 502 -5.74 -20.64 3.90
C TYR A 502 -5.82 -19.12 4.04
N GLU A 503 -6.83 -18.52 3.43
CA GLU A 503 -7.00 -17.06 3.42
C GLU A 503 -8.26 -16.70 4.21
N TYR A 504 -8.13 -15.76 5.13
CA TYR A 504 -9.20 -15.30 6.01
C TYR A 504 -9.40 -13.80 5.83
N GLN A 505 -10.66 -13.38 5.81
CA GLN A 505 -11.00 -11.95 5.89
C GLN A 505 -10.96 -11.48 7.34
N ILE A 506 -10.70 -10.20 7.57
CA ILE A 506 -10.80 -9.61 8.90
C ILE A 506 -12.17 -8.94 8.99
N ASP A 507 -12.96 -9.32 9.99
CA ASP A 507 -14.25 -8.69 10.25
C ASP A 507 -14.02 -7.31 10.89
N THR A 508 -14.09 -6.26 10.08
CA THR A 508 -13.94 -4.88 10.54
C THR A 508 -15.26 -4.21 10.91
N SER A 509 -16.39 -4.93 10.89
CA SER A 509 -17.71 -4.37 11.27
C SER A 509 -17.76 -3.73 12.66
N PRO A 510 -16.96 -4.15 13.67
CA PRO A 510 -16.92 -3.47 14.97
C PRO A 510 -16.22 -2.10 14.95
N LEU A 511 -15.52 -1.75 13.87
CA LEU A 511 -14.70 -0.53 13.77
C LEU A 511 -15.48 0.59 13.06
N GLN A 512 -15.39 1.80 13.60
CA GLN A 512 -16.07 2.99 13.04
C GLN A 512 -15.19 3.78 12.04
N TRP A 513 -14.04 3.24 11.66
CA TRP A 513 -13.08 3.86 10.76
C TRP A 513 -12.45 2.80 9.84
N PRO A 514 -11.94 3.21 8.67
CA PRO A 514 -11.23 2.29 7.79
C PRO A 514 -9.93 1.80 8.45
N LEU A 515 -9.78 0.49 8.62
CA LEU A 515 -8.55 -0.11 9.17
C LEU A 515 -7.55 -0.37 8.03
N MET A 516 -6.44 0.38 8.00
CA MET A 516 -5.41 0.22 6.98
C MET A 516 -4.27 -0.68 7.47
N LEU A 517 -4.17 -1.88 6.90
CA LEU A 517 -3.17 -2.88 7.31
C LEU A 517 -1.92 -2.87 6.41
N HIS A 518 -1.44 -1.69 6.02
CA HIS A 518 -0.14 -1.49 5.38
C HIS A 518 0.65 -0.43 6.16
N ASN A 519 1.99 -0.49 6.09
CA ASN A 519 2.89 0.34 6.92
C ASN A 519 2.59 0.28 8.44
N HIS A 520 1.88 -0.76 8.88
CA HIS A 520 1.55 -1.03 10.28
C HIS A 520 2.66 -1.87 10.92
N SER A 521 2.67 -1.94 12.24
CA SER A 521 3.41 -2.95 12.98
C SER A 521 2.44 -3.88 13.69
N SER A 522 2.86 -5.12 13.95
CA SER A 522 2.07 -6.05 14.72
C SER A 522 2.93 -6.90 15.64
N VAL A 523 2.36 -7.29 16.76
CA VAL A 523 3.04 -8.01 17.83
C VAL A 523 2.19 -9.20 18.26
N LEU A 524 2.77 -10.40 18.20
CA LEU A 524 2.11 -11.64 18.61
C LEU A 524 2.13 -11.77 20.14
N LEU A 525 0.95 -11.88 20.74
CA LEU A 525 0.74 -12.26 22.14
C LEU A 525 0.53 -13.78 22.17
N GLN A 526 1.63 -14.52 22.19
CA GLN A 526 1.64 -15.99 22.01
C GLN A 526 0.72 -16.71 23.00
N ASP A 527 0.76 -16.34 24.28
CA ASP A 527 -0.02 -16.98 25.34
C ASP A 527 -1.53 -16.71 25.22
N GLU A 528 -1.92 -15.68 24.47
CA GLU A 528 -3.32 -15.27 24.30
C GLU A 528 -3.90 -15.70 22.94
N ASN A 529 -3.09 -16.28 22.04
CA ASN A 529 -3.45 -16.51 20.64
C ASN A 529 -4.02 -15.25 19.97
N ARG A 530 -3.39 -14.11 20.23
CA ARG A 530 -3.83 -12.79 19.74
C ARG A 530 -2.72 -12.02 19.08
N LEU A 531 -3.09 -11.18 18.12
CA LEU A 531 -2.17 -10.27 17.46
C LEU A 531 -2.57 -8.82 17.74
N LEU A 532 -1.63 -8.05 18.28
CA LEU A 532 -1.81 -6.62 18.49
C LEU A 532 -1.38 -5.86 17.24
N ILE A 533 -2.25 -5.02 16.69
CA ILE A 533 -1.97 -4.15 15.53
C ILE A 533 -1.74 -2.72 16.01
N LEU A 534 -0.58 -2.18 15.65
CA LEU A 534 -0.14 -0.84 16.02
C LEU A 534 0.04 0.03 14.78
N GLY A 535 -0.61 1.20 14.81
CA GLY A 535 -0.59 2.18 13.73
C GLY A 535 -0.91 1.58 12.37
N GLY A 536 -0.31 2.13 11.33
CA GLY A 536 -0.62 1.82 9.94
C GLY A 536 -1.48 2.89 9.29
N GLY A 537 -1.50 2.85 7.95
CA GLY A 537 -2.10 3.88 7.12
C GLY A 537 -1.09 4.55 6.20
N GLY A 538 -1.47 5.72 5.72
CA GLY A 538 -0.89 6.28 4.52
C GLY A 538 -1.38 7.70 4.20
N ASN A 539 -0.75 8.32 3.21
CA ASN A 539 -1.12 9.65 2.75
C ASN A 539 -2.42 9.67 1.94
N CYS A 540 -2.86 8.50 1.45
CA CYS A 540 -4.06 8.29 0.64
C CYS A 540 -4.10 9.21 -0.58
N PHE A 541 -2.96 9.30 -1.30
CA PHE A 541 -2.77 10.25 -2.39
C PHE A 541 -3.06 11.69 -1.95
N SER A 542 -3.86 12.45 -2.71
CA SER A 542 -4.31 13.80 -2.35
C SER A 542 -5.59 13.83 -1.51
N PHE A 543 -6.14 12.67 -1.11
CA PHE A 543 -7.41 12.61 -0.40
C PHE A 543 -7.29 13.00 1.08
N GLY A 544 -6.09 12.90 1.62
CA GLY A 544 -5.74 13.28 2.99
C GLY A 544 -5.18 12.10 3.77
N THR A 545 -4.19 12.37 4.62
CA THR A 545 -3.52 11.33 5.40
C THR A 545 -4.52 10.62 6.33
N HIS A 546 -4.57 9.30 6.22
CA HIS A 546 -5.29 8.43 7.13
C HIS A 546 -4.31 7.64 7.99
N LEU A 547 -4.50 7.70 9.30
CA LEU A 547 -3.69 6.98 10.29
C LEU A 547 -4.65 6.17 11.16
N ASN A 548 -4.37 4.88 11.32
CA ASN A 548 -5.13 4.03 12.23
C ASN A 548 -5.14 4.67 13.62
N ARG A 549 -6.34 4.85 14.18
CA ARG A 549 -6.55 5.72 15.34
C ARG A 549 -6.26 5.03 16.67
N HIS A 550 -6.54 3.73 16.71
CA HIS A 550 -6.61 2.98 17.96
C HIS A 550 -5.85 1.67 17.85
N LEU A 551 -5.52 1.13 19.02
CA LEU A 551 -4.94 -0.19 19.19
C LEU A 551 -5.99 -1.26 18.94
N VAL A 552 -5.67 -2.21 18.07
CA VAL A 552 -6.61 -3.24 17.61
C VAL A 552 -6.03 -4.63 17.91
N LEU A 553 -6.89 -5.56 18.34
CA LEU A 553 -6.56 -6.98 18.55
C LEU A 553 -7.23 -7.82 17.49
N LEU A 554 -6.47 -8.74 16.89
CA LEU A 554 -7.00 -9.85 16.11
C LEU A 554 -6.97 -11.10 16.97
N ASP A 555 -8.08 -11.83 16.97
CA ASP A 555 -8.21 -13.12 17.64
C ASP A 555 -7.86 -14.26 16.67
N LEU A 556 -6.76 -14.96 16.95
CA LEU A 556 -6.24 -16.01 16.07
C LEU A 556 -6.77 -17.40 16.45
N ALA A 557 -7.53 -17.53 17.55
CA ALA A 557 -7.96 -18.83 18.06
C ALA A 557 -8.84 -19.64 17.08
N SER A 558 -9.48 -18.98 16.11
CA SER A 558 -10.28 -19.66 15.08
C SER A 558 -9.47 -20.21 13.91
N ILE A 559 -8.19 -19.84 13.78
CA ILE A 559 -7.34 -20.17 12.63
C ILE A 559 -6.05 -20.91 13.01
N LEU A 560 -5.70 -20.95 14.29
CA LEU A 560 -4.64 -21.79 14.84
C LEU A 560 -5.21 -23.14 15.23
#